data_AF-A0A562SLD9-F1
#
_entry.id   AF-A0A562SLD9-F1
#
_cell.length_a   1.000
_cell.length_b   1.000
_cell.length_c   1.000
_cell.angle_alpha   90.00
_cell.angle_beta   90.00
_cell.angle_gamma   90.00
#
_symmetry.space_group_name_H-M   'P 1'
#
loop_
_entity.id
_entity.type
_entity.pdbx_description
1 polymer ?
#
loop_
_entity_poly.entity_id
_entity_poly.type
_entity_poly.pdbx_seq_one_letter_code
_entity_poly.pdbx_strand_id
1 'polypeptide(L)'
;MKIISPFIIACLLTFFQTGCSKKPATIQEPAETPGEVTAVGVADNTNPSTKIIGASGGTVSSNDGKISIAIPQGALNSDQTISIQRISNTNPMGLHNGYRITPHNIVFTKPVTITFRYTEKDVVGTVPEAFGIAYQNNEGVWKAINSTTVNKNLMLVSVETTHFSDWTFFKSFELTSSAAVLPVNGVAQLELISDANFLLAALEKAERPIGKRQNMTALFIKGWSLAGAGKLSPNQQKATYTAPATVPSSPNPVAISVNIDLNQRGKFVVLTHIKISNDGEISVRVGGGDWFTQEASPAVKLADNYYILADSDGDEKGRYITVRWQGAGNGTFAYKSPLVNIGTHVQYLITGGPNYNCAYTTPANEFVASGGGVTITSLGETDGFVTGTFVITPSGTGDFLSAGPTVEGKFRVRKSW
;
A
#
# COMPACT_ATOMS: atom_id res chain seq x y z
N MET A 1 18.06 102.42 -8.36
CA MET A 1 17.81 101.94 -6.99
C MET A 1 18.12 100.44 -6.96
N LYS A 2 19.22 100.06 -6.27
CA LYS A 2 19.68 98.71 -5.82
C LYS A 2 19.51 97.51 -6.78
N ILE A 3 20.56 97.05 -7.49
CA ILE A 3 21.50 95.91 -7.17
C ILE A 3 20.72 94.59 -6.89
N ILE A 4 20.87 93.50 -7.66
CA ILE A 4 21.83 92.36 -7.57
C ILE A 4 21.66 91.54 -8.90
N SER A 5 22.64 91.40 -9.80
CA SER A 5 23.77 90.43 -9.95
C SER A 5 23.44 88.92 -10.20
N PRO A 6 24.16 88.20 -11.10
CA PRO A 6 23.72 86.96 -11.78
C PRO A 6 24.46 85.67 -11.36
N PHE A 7 23.89 84.49 -11.64
CA PHE A 7 24.57 83.17 -11.68
C PHE A 7 23.75 82.23 -12.60
N ILE A 8 24.19 81.75 -13.78
CA ILE A 8 25.33 80.88 -14.16
C ILE A 8 25.08 79.37 -13.87
N ILE A 9 24.95 78.64 -14.99
CA ILE A 9 25.41 77.27 -15.31
C ILE A 9 24.55 76.04 -14.95
N ALA A 10 24.01 75.48 -16.04
CA ALA A 10 23.94 74.07 -16.47
C ALA A 10 24.28 72.94 -15.49
N CYS A 11 23.38 71.94 -15.41
CA CYS A 11 23.79 70.53 -15.41
C CYS A 11 22.65 69.64 -15.92
N LEU A 12 22.85 69.16 -17.15
CA LEU A 12 22.23 67.98 -17.73
C LEU A 12 22.93 66.76 -17.08
N LEU A 13 22.26 65.98 -16.25
CA LEU A 13 22.77 64.66 -15.80
C LEU A 13 21.61 63.72 -15.44
N THR A 14 21.27 62.89 -16.44
CA THR A 14 21.07 61.43 -16.31
C THR A 14 20.47 60.90 -15.00
N PHE A 15 19.15 60.68 -15.01
CA PHE A 15 18.50 59.69 -14.15
C PHE A 15 18.87 58.28 -14.62
N PHE A 16 20.01 57.75 -14.15
CA PHE A 16 20.23 56.30 -14.14
C PHE A 16 19.41 55.70 -13.01
N GLN A 17 18.29 55.07 -13.36
CA GLN A 17 17.58 54.18 -12.44
C GLN A 17 18.49 52.98 -12.13
N THR A 18 18.86 52.86 -10.85
CA THR A 18 19.45 51.66 -10.28
C THR A 18 18.40 50.57 -10.21
N GLY A 19 18.19 49.89 -11.34
CA GLY A 19 17.50 48.61 -11.39
C GLY A 19 18.33 47.57 -10.63
N CYS A 20 18.06 47.43 -9.34
CA CYS A 20 18.52 46.31 -8.54
C CYS A 20 17.82 45.04 -9.05
N SER A 21 18.41 44.40 -10.07
CA SER A 21 18.05 43.05 -10.46
C SER A 21 18.43 42.11 -9.33
N LYS A 22 17.49 41.88 -8.39
CA LYS A 22 17.53 40.71 -7.52
C LYS A 22 17.60 39.50 -8.46
N LYS A 23 18.81 38.93 -8.61
CA LYS A 23 18.97 37.61 -9.18
C LYS A 23 17.98 36.69 -8.47
N PRO A 24 17.21 35.86 -9.19
CA PRO A 24 16.41 34.83 -8.55
C PRO A 24 17.35 34.04 -7.64
N ALA A 25 16.95 33.81 -6.39
CA ALA A 25 17.69 32.92 -5.52
C ALA A 25 17.84 31.58 -6.26
N THR A 26 19.08 31.19 -6.55
CA THR A 26 19.38 29.85 -7.04
C THR A 26 18.81 28.90 -6.01
N ILE A 27 17.78 28.12 -6.36
CA ILE A 27 17.34 27.02 -5.51
C ILE A 27 18.53 26.06 -5.47
N GLN A 28 19.24 26.05 -4.34
CA GLN A 28 20.31 25.10 -4.13
C GLN A 28 19.66 23.73 -4.09
N GLU A 29 20.05 22.87 -5.05
CA GLU A 29 19.60 21.48 -5.07
C GLU A 29 19.87 20.86 -3.70
N PRO A 30 18.89 20.19 -3.06
CA PRO A 30 19.14 19.53 -1.79
C PRO A 30 20.39 18.66 -1.89
N ALA A 31 21.17 18.53 -0.82
CA ALA A 31 22.32 17.62 -0.82
C ALA A 31 21.83 16.16 -0.77
N GLU A 32 22.43 15.27 -1.56
CA GLU A 32 22.13 13.83 -1.51
C GLU A 32 22.28 13.30 -0.08
N THR A 33 21.20 12.78 0.51
CA THR A 33 21.29 12.09 1.80
C THR A 33 21.69 10.63 1.56
N PRO A 34 22.45 10.01 2.48
CA PRO A 34 22.72 8.58 2.41
C PRO A 34 21.41 7.80 2.26
N GLY A 35 21.41 6.76 1.43
CA GLY A 35 20.26 5.88 1.32
C GLY A 35 20.00 5.16 2.64
N GLU A 36 18.76 4.71 2.84
CA GLU A 36 18.41 3.94 4.03
C GLU A 36 19.03 2.54 3.94
N VAL A 37 19.84 2.20 4.94
CA VAL A 37 20.43 0.86 5.05
C VAL A 37 19.38 -0.10 5.59
N THR A 38 19.16 -1.20 4.88
CA THR A 38 18.15 -2.20 5.23
C THR A 38 18.76 -3.60 5.20
N ALA A 39 18.13 -4.54 5.91
CA ALA A 39 18.54 -5.93 5.85
C ALA A 39 18.37 -6.49 4.43
N VAL A 40 19.14 -7.53 4.12
CA VAL A 40 18.96 -8.32 2.89
C VAL A 40 17.67 -9.12 2.99
N GLY A 41 16.94 -9.26 1.88
CA GLY A 41 15.68 -10.00 1.84
C GLY A 41 15.87 -11.50 2.13
N VAL A 42 14.88 -12.08 2.81
CA VAL A 42 14.85 -13.50 3.21
C VAL A 42 13.91 -14.27 2.28
N ALA A 43 14.33 -15.44 1.79
CA ALA A 43 13.49 -16.26 0.93
C ALA A 43 12.22 -16.75 1.65
N ASP A 44 11.09 -16.74 0.96
CA ASP A 44 9.77 -17.06 1.55
C ASP A 44 9.37 -18.54 1.42
N ASN A 45 10.37 -19.43 1.40
CA ASN A 45 10.25 -20.89 1.23
C ASN A 45 9.61 -21.35 -0.09
N THR A 46 9.33 -20.47 -1.05
CA THR A 46 8.98 -20.89 -2.40
C THR A 46 10.19 -21.42 -3.15
N ASN A 47 9.98 -22.42 -4.01
CA ASN A 47 11.06 -22.91 -4.86
C ASN A 47 11.45 -21.84 -5.89
N PRO A 48 12.75 -21.70 -6.21
CA PRO A 48 13.19 -20.80 -7.25
C PRO A 48 12.73 -21.28 -8.63
N SER A 49 12.47 -20.34 -9.54
CA SER A 49 12.38 -20.64 -10.97
C SER A 49 13.79 -20.70 -11.54
N THR A 50 14.14 -21.71 -12.33
CA THR A 50 15.51 -21.89 -12.85
C THR A 50 15.52 -22.28 -14.32
N LYS A 51 16.46 -21.71 -15.09
CA LYS A 51 16.65 -22.01 -16.51
C LYS A 51 18.11 -21.86 -16.92
N ILE A 52 18.60 -22.79 -17.75
CA ILE A 52 19.92 -22.68 -18.39
C ILE A 52 19.78 -21.76 -19.60
N ILE A 53 20.59 -20.70 -19.66
CA ILE A 53 20.63 -19.74 -20.76
C ILE A 53 22.08 -19.58 -21.23
N GLY A 54 22.32 -19.78 -22.52
CA GLY A 54 23.63 -19.64 -23.15
C GLY A 54 23.74 -18.43 -24.09
N ALA A 55 24.72 -18.47 -24.99
CA ALA A 55 25.01 -17.39 -25.93
C ALA A 55 23.85 -17.04 -26.88
N SER A 56 22.91 -17.95 -27.11
CA SER A 56 21.69 -17.69 -27.91
C SER A 56 20.71 -16.73 -27.21
N GLY A 57 20.92 -16.42 -25.93
CA GLY A 57 20.00 -15.64 -25.13
C GLY A 57 18.73 -16.42 -24.76
N GLY A 58 17.79 -15.73 -24.12
CA GLY A 58 16.53 -16.33 -23.72
C GLY A 58 15.83 -15.53 -22.63
N THR A 59 14.72 -16.09 -22.15
CA THR A 59 13.89 -15.50 -21.10
C THR A 59 13.68 -16.50 -19.98
N VAL A 60 13.71 -15.99 -18.74
CA VAL A 60 13.30 -16.68 -17.51
C VAL A 60 12.30 -15.80 -16.77
N SER A 61 11.34 -16.41 -16.06
CA SER A 61 10.31 -15.69 -15.29
C SER A 61 10.12 -16.33 -13.93
N SER A 62 9.72 -15.57 -12.93
CA SER A 62 9.37 -16.10 -11.62
C SER A 62 8.16 -17.04 -11.71
N ASN A 63 8.06 -17.96 -10.75
CA ASN A 63 6.95 -18.92 -10.68
C ASN A 63 5.57 -18.26 -10.50
N ASP A 64 5.54 -17.03 -9.96
CA ASP A 64 4.31 -16.21 -9.82
C ASP A 64 4.06 -15.25 -11.00
N GLY A 65 4.93 -15.26 -12.02
CA GLY A 65 4.78 -14.45 -13.23
C GLY A 65 4.89 -12.94 -13.03
N LYS A 66 5.37 -12.48 -11.87
CA LYS A 66 5.49 -11.05 -11.54
C LYS A 66 6.75 -10.38 -12.06
N ILE A 67 7.85 -11.14 -12.20
CA ILE A 67 9.11 -10.66 -12.77
C ILE A 67 9.55 -11.58 -13.93
N SER A 68 10.09 -10.98 -14.98
CA SER A 68 10.74 -11.68 -16.09
C SER A 68 12.05 -11.01 -16.47
N ILE A 69 13.02 -11.83 -16.88
CA ILE A 69 14.35 -11.38 -17.31
C ILE A 69 14.55 -11.83 -18.75
N ALA A 70 14.82 -10.88 -19.64
CA ALA A 70 15.24 -11.14 -21.01
C ALA A 70 16.74 -10.93 -21.15
N ILE A 71 17.45 -11.99 -21.53
CA ILE A 71 18.88 -12.00 -21.79
C ILE A 71 19.07 -12.02 -23.31
N PRO A 72 19.59 -10.96 -23.93
CA PRO A 72 19.71 -10.91 -25.38
C PRO A 72 20.80 -11.86 -25.88
N GLN A 73 20.71 -12.22 -27.17
CA GLN A 73 21.74 -13.01 -27.84
C GLN A 73 23.12 -12.33 -27.72
N GLY A 74 24.11 -13.13 -27.32
CA GLY A 74 25.49 -12.72 -27.15
C GLY A 74 25.74 -11.90 -25.89
N ALA A 75 24.80 -11.82 -24.93
CA ALA A 75 25.02 -11.23 -23.60
C ALA A 75 25.83 -12.15 -22.67
N LEU A 76 25.80 -13.45 -22.93
CA LEU A 76 26.53 -14.50 -22.22
C LEU A 76 27.48 -15.21 -23.20
N ASN A 77 28.65 -15.61 -22.70
CA ASN A 77 29.67 -16.32 -23.49
C ASN A 77 29.64 -17.85 -23.29
N SER A 78 28.90 -18.32 -22.28
CA SER A 78 28.71 -19.73 -21.95
C SER A 78 27.37 -19.93 -21.27
N ASP A 79 26.93 -21.19 -21.15
CA ASP A 79 25.71 -21.55 -20.47
C ASP A 79 25.77 -21.17 -18.98
N GLN A 80 24.74 -20.47 -18.52
CA GLN A 80 24.55 -20.07 -17.13
C GLN A 80 23.20 -20.57 -16.61
N THR A 81 23.20 -21.13 -15.41
CA THR A 81 21.96 -21.48 -14.70
C THR A 81 21.42 -20.23 -14.03
N ILE A 82 20.41 -19.61 -14.64
CA ILE A 82 19.77 -18.41 -14.11
C ILE A 82 18.62 -18.80 -13.21
N SER A 83 18.57 -18.23 -12.01
CA SER A 83 17.53 -18.52 -11.02
C SER A 83 16.88 -17.24 -10.50
N ILE A 84 15.57 -17.31 -10.27
CA ILE A 84 14.77 -16.24 -9.67
C ILE A 84 14.09 -16.81 -8.42
N GLN A 85 14.48 -16.32 -7.26
CA GLN A 85 13.93 -16.68 -5.95
C GLN A 85 13.15 -15.51 -5.38
N ARG A 86 11.92 -15.74 -4.92
CA ARG A 86 11.16 -14.72 -4.20
C ARG A 86 11.71 -14.53 -2.79
N ILE A 87 11.80 -13.28 -2.35
CA ILE A 87 12.34 -12.86 -1.05
C ILE A 87 11.42 -11.79 -0.42
N SER A 88 11.55 -11.59 0.88
CA SER A 88 10.95 -10.44 1.57
C SER A 88 11.46 -9.14 0.95
N ASN A 89 10.58 -8.15 0.86
CA ASN A 89 10.92 -6.83 0.34
C ASN A 89 11.32 -5.90 1.48
N THR A 90 12.58 -5.49 1.52
CA THR A 90 13.11 -4.56 2.51
C THR A 90 13.30 -3.14 1.97
N ASN A 91 12.89 -2.87 0.73
CA ASN A 91 12.92 -1.54 0.14
C ASN A 91 11.95 -0.62 0.90
N PRO A 92 12.38 0.56 1.40
CA PRO A 92 11.50 1.49 2.12
C PRO A 92 10.24 1.93 1.36
N MET A 93 10.30 1.89 0.03
CA MET A 93 9.18 2.23 -0.88
C MET A 93 8.63 1.01 -1.63
N GLY A 94 9.11 -0.19 -1.28
CA GLY A 94 8.83 -1.44 -1.97
C GLY A 94 7.34 -1.74 -2.10
N LEU A 95 6.98 -2.29 -3.26
CA LEU A 95 5.65 -2.82 -3.57
C LEU A 95 5.79 -4.31 -3.85
N HIS A 96 4.92 -5.13 -3.26
CA HIS A 96 4.99 -6.60 -3.31
C HIS A 96 6.31 -7.18 -2.75
N ASN A 97 6.56 -8.46 -3.03
CA ASN A 97 7.80 -9.15 -2.68
C ASN A 97 9.01 -8.68 -3.52
N GLY A 98 10.21 -8.91 -3.01
CA GLY A 98 11.45 -8.77 -3.76
C GLY A 98 11.84 -10.08 -4.45
N TYR A 99 12.86 -10.02 -5.32
CA TYR A 99 13.37 -11.17 -6.05
C TYR A 99 14.90 -11.18 -6.04
N ARG A 100 15.48 -12.28 -5.56
CA ARG A 100 16.89 -12.59 -5.71
C ARG A 100 17.12 -13.26 -7.04
N ILE A 101 17.96 -12.67 -7.87
CA ILE A 101 18.32 -13.20 -9.18
C ILE A 101 19.76 -13.70 -9.09
N THR A 102 20.02 -14.96 -9.41
CA THR A 102 21.38 -15.53 -9.36
C THR A 102 21.79 -16.09 -10.72
N PRO A 103 23.12 -16.17 -10.99
CA PRO A 103 24.27 -15.78 -10.16
C PRO A 103 24.58 -14.27 -10.13
N HIS A 104 25.09 -13.77 -9.02
CA HIS A 104 25.42 -12.34 -8.84
C HIS A 104 26.72 -11.91 -9.55
N ASN A 105 27.64 -12.85 -9.77
CA ASN A 105 28.97 -12.61 -10.33
C ASN A 105 29.04 -12.81 -11.85
N ILE A 106 27.91 -12.74 -12.55
CA ILE A 106 27.89 -12.72 -14.01
C ILE A 106 28.30 -11.33 -14.51
N VAL A 107 29.19 -11.32 -15.51
CA VAL A 107 29.47 -10.13 -16.33
C VAL A 107 28.73 -10.27 -17.65
N PHE A 108 27.75 -9.41 -17.89
CA PHE A 108 27.04 -9.37 -19.15
C PHE A 108 27.77 -8.49 -20.17
N THR A 109 27.99 -8.99 -21.38
CA THR A 109 28.58 -8.23 -22.49
C THR A 109 27.58 -7.27 -23.15
N LYS A 110 26.28 -7.49 -22.93
CA LYS A 110 25.16 -6.64 -23.34
C LYS A 110 24.18 -6.52 -22.19
N PRO A 111 23.53 -5.37 -21.97
CA PRO A 111 22.52 -5.24 -20.92
C PRO A 111 21.40 -6.28 -21.06
N VAL A 112 20.90 -6.76 -19.92
CA VAL A 112 19.72 -7.61 -19.81
C VAL A 112 18.54 -6.76 -19.36
N THR A 113 17.32 -7.16 -19.74
CA THR A 113 16.11 -6.42 -19.39
C THR A 113 15.38 -7.12 -18.25
N ILE A 114 15.20 -6.42 -17.12
CA ILE A 114 14.33 -6.86 -16.02
C ILE A 114 12.99 -6.18 -16.18
N THR A 115 11.91 -6.96 -16.16
CA THR A 115 10.54 -6.46 -16.30
C THR A 115 9.67 -6.94 -15.15
N PHE A 116 8.96 -6.02 -14.52
CA PHE A 116 7.91 -6.29 -13.55
C PHE A 116 6.54 -6.04 -14.16
N ARG A 117 5.57 -6.88 -13.80
CA ARG A 117 4.16 -6.70 -14.12
C ARG A 117 3.44 -6.01 -12.97
N TYR A 118 2.62 -5.01 -13.29
CA TYR A 118 1.70 -4.39 -12.34
C TYR A 118 0.24 -4.62 -12.77
N THR A 119 -0.67 -4.29 -11.87
CA THR A 119 -2.13 -4.43 -12.01
C THR A 119 -2.80 -3.10 -11.69
N GLU A 120 -4.10 -2.98 -11.98
CA GLU A 120 -4.84 -1.73 -11.70
C GLU A 120 -4.88 -1.43 -10.20
N LYS A 121 -4.91 -2.48 -9.36
CA LYS A 121 -4.82 -2.35 -7.91
C LYS A 121 -3.52 -1.68 -7.45
N ASP A 122 -2.43 -1.90 -8.18
CA ASP A 122 -1.13 -1.29 -7.89
C ASP A 122 -1.11 0.21 -8.17
N VAL A 123 -1.97 0.68 -9.07
CA VAL A 123 -2.09 2.10 -9.44
C VAL A 123 -2.87 2.89 -8.40
N VAL A 124 -3.63 2.24 -7.50
CA VAL A 124 -4.36 2.93 -6.43
C VAL A 124 -3.39 3.74 -5.56
N GLY A 125 -3.73 5.01 -5.34
CA GLY A 125 -2.88 5.94 -4.61
C GLY A 125 -1.62 6.37 -5.35
N THR A 126 -1.45 6.06 -6.63
CA THR A 126 -0.26 6.46 -7.40
C THR A 126 -0.59 6.64 -8.89
N VAL A 127 0.43 6.70 -9.75
CA VAL A 127 0.30 6.71 -11.21
C VAL A 127 1.34 5.75 -11.82
N PRO A 128 1.12 5.18 -13.02
CA PRO A 128 2.09 4.28 -13.62
C PRO A 128 3.49 4.87 -13.79
N GLU A 129 3.59 6.17 -14.07
CA GLU A 129 4.83 6.94 -14.20
C GLU A 129 5.61 7.06 -12.87
N ALA A 130 4.98 6.75 -11.75
CA ALA A 130 5.61 6.73 -10.44
C ALA A 130 6.25 5.38 -10.11
N PHE A 131 5.98 4.33 -10.90
CA PHE A 131 6.58 3.03 -10.67
C PHE A 131 8.08 3.02 -11.03
N GLY A 132 8.86 2.30 -10.22
CA GLY A 132 10.28 2.14 -10.43
C GLY A 132 10.75 0.73 -10.09
N ILE A 133 11.96 0.43 -10.55
CA ILE A 133 12.69 -0.79 -10.22
C ILE A 133 13.97 -0.40 -9.49
N ALA A 134 14.27 -1.11 -8.41
CA ALA A 134 15.46 -0.88 -7.61
C ALA A 134 16.19 -2.20 -7.34
N TYR A 135 17.50 -2.11 -7.12
CA TYR A 135 18.31 -3.22 -6.65
C TYR A 135 18.98 -2.88 -5.32
N GLN A 136 19.31 -3.88 -4.50
CA GLN A 136 20.07 -3.66 -3.27
C GLN A 136 21.56 -3.86 -3.53
N ASN A 137 22.38 -2.89 -3.13
CA ASN A 137 23.83 -3.00 -3.24
C ASN A 137 24.47 -3.70 -2.02
N ASN A 138 25.78 -3.87 -2.04
CA ASN A 138 26.53 -4.57 -0.98
C ASN A 138 26.55 -3.81 0.36
N GLU A 139 26.22 -2.51 0.37
CA GLU A 139 26.06 -1.74 1.61
C GLU A 139 24.64 -1.84 2.20
N GLY A 140 23.75 -2.66 1.62
CA GLY A 140 22.37 -2.82 2.07
C GLY A 140 21.45 -1.66 1.67
N VAL A 141 21.91 -0.78 0.76
CA VAL A 141 21.16 0.38 0.27
C VAL A 141 20.46 0.03 -1.03
N TRP A 142 19.17 0.35 -1.10
CA TRP A 142 18.40 0.23 -2.33
C TRP A 142 18.72 1.36 -3.31
N LYS A 143 18.99 1.01 -4.56
CA LYS A 143 19.35 1.90 -5.65
C LYS A 143 18.24 1.87 -6.69
N ALA A 144 17.48 2.96 -6.78
CA ALA A 144 16.47 3.14 -7.81
C ALA A 144 17.11 3.46 -9.16
N ILE A 145 16.69 2.77 -10.22
CA ILE A 145 17.13 3.04 -11.59
C ILE A 145 16.26 4.15 -12.18
N ASN A 146 16.89 5.25 -12.60
CA ASN A 146 16.15 6.42 -13.09
C ASN A 146 15.62 6.22 -14.53
N SER A 147 16.27 5.39 -15.35
CA SER A 147 15.88 5.07 -16.74
C SER A 147 14.85 3.94 -16.83
N THR A 148 13.73 4.08 -16.13
CA THR A 148 12.64 3.10 -16.14
C THR A 148 11.69 3.32 -17.33
N THR A 149 11.34 2.25 -18.05
CA THR A 149 10.33 2.29 -19.12
C THR A 149 9.00 1.73 -18.62
N VAL A 150 7.91 2.49 -18.80
CA VAL A 150 6.56 2.08 -18.41
C VAL A 150 5.70 1.83 -19.65
N ASN A 151 5.25 0.59 -19.82
CA ASN A 151 4.28 0.21 -20.86
C ASN A 151 2.90 0.05 -20.24
N LYS A 152 2.05 1.08 -20.39
CA LYS A 152 0.70 1.11 -19.82
C LYS A 152 -0.28 0.13 -20.47
N ASN A 153 -0.07 -0.20 -21.74
CA ASN A 153 -0.95 -1.13 -22.48
C ASN A 153 -0.74 -2.58 -22.04
N LEU A 154 0.51 -2.96 -21.77
CA LEU A 154 0.87 -4.30 -21.29
C LEU A 154 0.96 -4.41 -19.76
N MET A 155 0.87 -3.26 -19.08
CA MET A 155 1.05 -3.11 -17.63
C MET A 155 2.41 -3.64 -17.14
N LEU A 156 3.46 -3.19 -17.83
CA LEU A 156 4.83 -3.60 -17.56
C LEU A 156 5.70 -2.39 -17.22
N VAL A 157 6.67 -2.61 -16.34
CA VAL A 157 7.73 -1.67 -16.01
C VAL A 157 9.05 -2.39 -16.21
N SER A 158 9.99 -1.80 -16.96
CA SER A 158 11.25 -2.45 -17.31
C SER A 158 12.46 -1.53 -17.17
N VAL A 159 13.59 -2.14 -16.86
CA VAL A 159 14.92 -1.51 -16.78
C VAL A 159 15.96 -2.39 -17.45
N GLU A 160 17.04 -1.78 -17.91
CA GLU A 160 18.24 -2.48 -18.35
C GLU A 160 19.28 -2.53 -17.23
N THR A 161 19.97 -3.66 -17.11
CA THR A 161 21.05 -3.84 -16.13
C THR A 161 22.15 -4.74 -16.70
N THR A 162 23.34 -4.67 -16.13
CA THR A 162 24.49 -5.52 -16.46
C THR A 162 24.91 -6.43 -15.30
N HIS A 163 24.08 -6.54 -14.27
CA HIS A 163 24.33 -7.38 -13.11
C HIS A 163 23.04 -7.97 -12.54
N PHE A 164 23.20 -9.02 -11.74
CA PHE A 164 22.14 -9.62 -10.93
C PHE A 164 22.44 -9.45 -9.44
N SER A 165 21.37 -9.41 -8.65
CA SER A 165 21.37 -9.10 -7.22
C SER A 165 19.94 -9.32 -6.68
N ASP A 166 19.57 -8.61 -5.61
CA ASP A 166 18.18 -8.53 -5.13
C ASP A 166 17.48 -7.33 -5.77
N TRP A 167 16.28 -7.55 -6.31
CA TRP A 167 15.52 -6.60 -7.10
C TRP A 167 14.11 -6.41 -6.57
N THR A 168 13.61 -5.17 -6.58
CA THR A 168 12.27 -4.83 -6.11
C THR A 168 11.57 -3.89 -7.07
N PHE A 169 10.24 -4.01 -7.09
CA PHE A 169 9.33 -3.04 -7.66
C PHE A 169 8.89 -2.06 -6.57
N PHE A 170 8.70 -0.78 -6.89
CA PHE A 170 8.35 0.22 -5.88
C PHE A 170 7.52 1.37 -6.45
N LYS A 171 6.82 2.10 -5.57
CA LYS A 171 6.14 3.36 -5.88
C LYS A 171 7.04 4.52 -5.46
N SER A 172 7.46 5.39 -6.38
CA SER A 172 8.28 6.56 -6.04
C SER A 172 7.51 7.61 -5.21
N PHE A 173 6.19 7.62 -5.34
CA PHE A 173 5.28 8.32 -4.45
C PHE A 173 3.91 7.64 -4.37
N GLU A 174 3.22 7.82 -3.24
CA GLU A 174 1.92 7.22 -2.98
C GLU A 174 1.05 8.10 -2.07
N LEU A 175 -0.18 8.37 -2.49
CA LEU A 175 -1.25 8.91 -1.66
C LEU A 175 -1.83 7.77 -0.82
N THR A 176 -1.61 7.85 0.48
CA THR A 176 -2.13 6.90 1.46
C THR A 176 -3.36 7.48 2.16
N SER A 177 -4.28 6.60 2.55
CA SER A 177 -5.43 6.95 3.40
C SER A 177 -5.42 6.02 4.61
N SER A 178 -5.79 6.55 5.78
CA SER A 178 -5.95 5.74 7.00
C SER A 178 -7.13 4.78 6.95
N ALA A 179 -8.05 4.96 5.99
CA ALA A 179 -9.21 4.10 5.78
C ALA A 179 -9.64 4.07 4.30
N ALA A 180 -10.03 2.90 3.80
CA ALA A 180 -10.65 2.73 2.48
C ALA A 180 -12.19 2.77 2.55
N VAL A 181 -12.77 2.48 3.72
CA VAL A 181 -14.20 2.61 4.01
C VAL A 181 -14.35 3.45 5.28
N LEU A 182 -15.31 4.37 5.29
CA LEU A 182 -15.65 5.18 6.46
C LEU A 182 -17.14 5.13 6.75
N PRO A 183 -17.51 5.22 8.04
CA PRO A 183 -18.88 5.50 8.39
C PRO A 183 -19.28 6.94 8.08
N VAL A 184 -20.58 7.24 8.11
CA VAL A 184 -21.05 8.63 8.13
C VAL A 184 -20.40 9.41 9.27
N ASN A 185 -20.03 10.66 9.02
CA ASN A 185 -19.23 11.52 9.91
C ASN A 185 -17.83 10.95 10.29
N GLY A 186 -17.44 9.79 9.76
CA GLY A 186 -16.11 9.22 9.95
C GLY A 186 -15.00 10.11 9.38
N VAL A 187 -13.78 9.92 9.87
CA VAL A 187 -12.63 10.74 9.49
C VAL A 187 -11.50 9.85 8.97
N ALA A 188 -10.92 10.23 7.84
CA ALA A 188 -9.68 9.64 7.32
C ALA A 188 -8.57 10.69 7.24
N GLN A 189 -7.37 10.26 7.59
CA GLN A 189 -6.13 11.02 7.37
C GLN A 189 -5.52 10.59 6.04
N LEU A 190 -5.16 11.57 5.23
CA LEU A 190 -4.52 11.37 3.93
C LEU A 190 -3.13 11.97 3.94
N GLU A 191 -2.15 11.22 3.42
CA GLU A 191 -0.76 11.64 3.34
C GLU A 191 -0.16 11.25 2.00
N LEU A 192 0.49 12.19 1.32
CA LEU A 192 1.28 11.90 0.13
C LEU A 192 2.72 11.58 0.56
N ILE A 193 3.14 10.35 0.31
CA ILE A 193 4.41 9.79 0.78
C ILE A 193 5.40 9.63 -0.38
N SER A 194 6.69 9.83 -0.11
CA SER A 194 7.83 9.58 -1.01
C SER A 194 9.07 9.19 -0.20
N ASP A 195 10.20 8.89 -0.83
CA ASP A 195 11.47 8.70 -0.11
C ASP A 195 12.27 10.00 0.05
N ALA A 196 13.19 10.05 1.02
CA ALA A 196 13.98 11.25 1.31
C ALA A 196 14.87 11.74 0.15
N ASN A 197 15.21 10.84 -0.77
CA ASN A 197 16.01 11.14 -1.95
C ASN A 197 15.16 11.25 -3.22
N PHE A 198 13.83 11.29 -3.10
CA PHE A 198 12.92 11.41 -4.25
C PHE A 198 13.21 12.65 -5.12
N LEU A 199 13.67 13.72 -4.46
CA LEU A 199 13.96 15.02 -5.06
C LEU A 199 15.42 15.18 -5.49
N LEU A 200 16.27 14.22 -5.12
CA LEU A 200 17.71 14.24 -5.33
C LEU A 200 18.15 13.61 -6.65
N ALA A 201 17.20 13.42 -7.57
CA ALA A 201 17.57 13.16 -8.94
C ALA A 201 17.92 14.49 -9.60
N ALA A 202 19.17 14.93 -9.42
CA ALA A 202 19.88 15.49 -10.55
C ALA A 202 19.63 14.51 -11.69
N LEU A 203 18.85 14.93 -12.68
CA LEU A 203 18.44 14.11 -13.83
C LEU A 203 19.65 13.52 -14.60
N GLU A 204 20.86 13.87 -14.19
CA GLU A 204 22.13 13.42 -14.74
C GLU A 204 22.59 12.04 -14.23
N LYS A 205 22.19 11.57 -13.04
CA LYS A 205 22.65 10.25 -12.54
C LYS A 205 21.72 9.13 -13.00
N ALA A 206 22.32 8.01 -13.44
CA ALA A 206 21.60 6.81 -13.89
C ALA A 206 20.79 6.13 -12.78
N GLU A 207 21.23 6.29 -11.53
CA GLU A 207 20.63 5.68 -10.35
C GLU A 207 20.68 6.63 -9.15
N ARG A 208 19.78 6.43 -8.19
CA ARG A 208 19.74 7.18 -6.93
C ARG A 208 19.53 6.26 -5.73
N PRO A 209 20.13 6.55 -4.57
CA PRO A 209 19.82 5.82 -3.35
C PRO A 209 18.38 6.11 -2.90
N ILE A 210 17.63 5.09 -2.48
CA ILE A 210 16.31 5.25 -1.86
C ILE A 210 16.51 5.64 -0.39
N GLY A 211 15.94 6.78 0.00
CA GLY A 211 16.01 7.27 1.37
C GLY A 211 14.89 6.73 2.27
N LYS A 212 14.78 7.30 3.48
CA LYS A 212 13.68 7.02 4.39
C LYS A 212 12.33 7.38 3.78
N ARG A 213 11.32 6.55 4.04
CA ARG A 213 9.92 6.85 3.72
C ARG A 213 9.45 8.05 4.54
N GLN A 214 8.93 9.08 3.89
CA GLN A 214 8.50 10.32 4.52
C GLN A 214 7.41 11.04 3.74
N ASN A 215 6.80 12.06 4.33
CA ASN A 215 5.87 12.94 3.61
C ASN A 215 6.58 13.65 2.45
N MET A 216 5.91 13.72 1.30
CA MET A 216 6.38 14.48 0.14
C MET A 216 6.50 15.96 0.50
N THR A 217 7.55 16.62 0.02
CA THR A 217 7.74 18.05 0.26
C THR A 217 6.57 18.88 -0.29
N ALA A 218 6.05 19.79 0.54
CA ALA A 218 4.87 20.60 0.21
C ALA A 218 5.04 21.46 -1.06
N LEU A 219 6.26 21.78 -1.46
CA LEU A 219 6.55 22.57 -2.67
C LEU A 219 5.95 21.95 -3.94
N PHE A 220 5.88 20.62 -4.02
CA PHE A 220 5.36 19.90 -5.18
C PHE A 220 3.84 19.77 -5.18
N ILE A 221 3.20 19.98 -4.03
CA ILE A 221 1.75 19.82 -3.87
C ILE A 221 1.07 21.12 -4.27
N LYS A 222 0.26 21.06 -5.34
CA LYS A 222 -0.41 22.22 -5.94
C LYS A 222 -1.86 22.38 -5.47
N GLY A 223 -2.45 21.32 -4.93
CA GLY A 223 -3.77 21.40 -4.34
C GLY A 223 -4.38 20.03 -4.12
N TRP A 224 -5.36 20.00 -3.23
CA TRP A 224 -6.17 18.82 -2.94
C TRP A 224 -7.57 19.02 -3.51
N SER A 225 -8.25 17.96 -3.90
CA SER A 225 -9.60 18.02 -4.44
C SER A 225 -10.43 16.83 -3.95
N LEU A 226 -11.72 17.08 -3.74
CA LEU A 226 -12.72 16.09 -3.38
C LEU A 226 -13.79 16.07 -4.47
N ALA A 227 -14.03 14.89 -5.03
CA ALA A 227 -15.15 14.61 -5.91
C ALA A 227 -16.11 13.66 -5.18
N GLY A 228 -17.20 14.21 -4.67
CA GLY A 228 -18.19 13.51 -3.85
C GLY A 228 -18.61 14.32 -2.64
N ALA A 229 -19.47 13.72 -1.81
CA ALA A 229 -19.95 14.36 -0.60
C ALA A 229 -18.91 14.31 0.55
N GLY A 230 -19.13 15.10 1.59
CA GLY A 230 -18.23 15.23 2.73
C GLY A 230 -17.43 16.53 2.70
N LYS A 231 -16.40 16.61 3.54
CA LYS A 231 -15.54 17.79 3.67
C LYS A 231 -14.08 17.37 3.64
N LEU A 232 -13.29 18.01 2.79
CA LEU A 232 -11.84 17.86 2.77
C LEU A 232 -11.20 19.12 3.38
N SER A 233 -10.29 18.92 4.33
CA SER A 233 -9.55 19.99 5.00
C SER A 233 -8.04 19.77 4.78
N PRO A 234 -7.47 20.35 3.72
CA PRO A 234 -6.05 20.20 3.41
C PRO A 234 -5.15 20.92 4.43
N ASN A 235 -4.00 20.34 4.71
CA ASN A 235 -2.91 20.92 5.50
C ASN A 235 -1.56 20.55 4.89
N GLN A 236 -1.12 21.30 3.89
CA GLN A 236 0.12 21.07 3.14
C GLN A 236 0.24 19.64 2.57
N GLN A 237 1.11 18.80 3.15
CA GLN A 237 1.39 17.43 2.73
C GLN A 237 0.32 16.43 3.14
N LYS A 238 -0.62 16.87 3.97
CA LYS A 238 -1.70 16.05 4.53
C LYS A 238 -3.05 16.63 4.17
N ALA A 239 -4.09 15.82 4.27
CA ALA A 239 -5.47 16.29 4.30
C ALA A 239 -6.31 15.44 5.24
N THR A 240 -7.27 16.08 5.90
CA THR A 240 -8.29 15.39 6.69
C THR A 240 -9.57 15.34 5.87
N TYR A 241 -10.06 14.13 5.59
CA TYR A 241 -11.39 13.93 5.02
C TYR A 241 -12.39 13.58 6.11
N THR A 242 -13.55 14.24 6.09
CA THR A 242 -14.70 13.95 6.95
C THR A 242 -15.86 13.52 6.08
N ALA A 243 -16.34 12.29 6.29
CA ALA A 243 -17.50 11.76 5.60
C ALA A 243 -18.77 12.57 5.91
N PRO A 244 -19.73 12.66 4.98
CA PRO A 244 -21.01 13.33 5.21
C PRO A 244 -21.85 12.63 6.29
N ALA A 245 -22.90 13.31 6.75
CA ALA A 245 -23.82 12.78 7.77
C ALA A 245 -24.75 11.66 7.25
N THR A 246 -24.80 11.42 5.94
CA THR A 246 -25.58 10.36 5.30
C THR A 246 -24.75 9.69 4.20
N VAL A 247 -25.02 8.40 3.92
CA VAL A 247 -24.37 7.69 2.80
C VAL A 247 -24.81 8.34 1.48
N PRO A 248 -23.87 8.82 0.64
CA PRO A 248 -24.22 9.44 -0.63
C PRO A 248 -24.78 8.44 -1.63
N SER A 249 -25.80 8.84 -2.38
CA SER A 249 -26.35 8.03 -3.47
C SER A 249 -25.44 7.99 -4.70
N SER A 250 -24.69 9.07 -4.99
CA SER A 250 -23.63 9.12 -6.00
C SER A 250 -22.83 10.45 -5.90
N PRO A 251 -21.50 10.47 -6.14
CA PRO A 251 -20.63 9.30 -6.23
C PRO A 251 -20.35 8.70 -4.84
N ASN A 252 -20.35 7.38 -4.76
CA ASN A 252 -19.86 6.59 -3.62
C ASN A 252 -19.24 5.30 -4.18
N PRO A 253 -17.93 5.06 -4.06
CA PRO A 253 -16.97 5.79 -3.24
C PRO A 253 -16.71 7.22 -3.70
N VAL A 254 -16.32 8.09 -2.76
CA VAL A 254 -15.84 9.44 -3.09
C VAL A 254 -14.40 9.37 -3.57
N ALA A 255 -14.03 10.29 -4.44
CA ALA A 255 -12.70 10.41 -5.00
C ALA A 255 -11.95 11.57 -4.34
N ILE A 256 -10.76 11.30 -3.80
CA ILE A 256 -9.88 12.32 -3.21
C ILE A 256 -8.58 12.33 -3.98
N SER A 257 -8.22 13.50 -4.52
CA SER A 257 -7.01 13.66 -5.30
C SER A 257 -6.09 14.74 -4.75
N VAL A 258 -4.80 14.57 -5.05
CA VAL A 258 -3.76 15.58 -4.86
C VAL A 258 -3.08 15.85 -6.20
N ASN A 259 -3.01 17.13 -6.56
CA ASN A 259 -2.30 17.61 -7.73
C ASN A 259 -0.84 17.84 -7.36
N ILE A 260 0.07 17.22 -8.09
CA ILE A 260 1.52 17.39 -7.93
C ILE A 260 2.15 17.91 -9.21
N ASP A 261 3.17 18.74 -9.06
CA ASP A 261 3.99 19.25 -10.16
C ASP A 261 5.45 19.03 -9.81
N LEU A 262 6.07 18.06 -10.47
CA LEU A 262 7.46 17.65 -10.30
C LEU A 262 8.40 18.34 -11.30
N ASN A 263 8.01 19.54 -11.77
CA ASN A 263 8.75 20.33 -12.74
C ASN A 263 9.01 19.52 -14.02
N GLN A 264 10.28 19.23 -14.33
CA GLN A 264 10.69 18.51 -15.53
C GLN A 264 10.17 17.06 -15.59
N ARG A 265 9.80 16.47 -14.45
CA ARG A 265 9.21 15.11 -14.40
C ARG A 265 7.71 15.10 -14.69
N GLY A 266 7.08 16.27 -14.84
CA GLY A 266 5.68 16.40 -15.22
C GLY A 266 4.72 16.69 -14.06
N LYS A 267 3.45 16.82 -14.42
CA LYS A 267 2.33 17.10 -13.52
C LYS A 267 1.44 15.87 -13.41
N PHE A 268 1.03 15.53 -12.20
CA PHE A 268 0.23 14.34 -11.95
C PHE A 268 -0.96 14.66 -11.04
N VAL A 269 -2.05 13.91 -11.24
CA VAL A 269 -3.18 13.87 -10.32
C VAL A 269 -3.17 12.49 -9.68
N VAL A 270 -2.86 12.43 -8.40
CA VAL A 270 -2.82 11.17 -7.65
C VAL A 270 -4.14 11.01 -6.91
N LEU A 271 -4.80 9.88 -7.08
CA LEU A 271 -6.18 9.65 -6.62
C LEU A 271 -6.27 8.45 -5.68
N THR A 272 -7.11 8.58 -4.65
CA THR A 272 -7.62 7.45 -3.87
C THR A 272 -9.14 7.55 -3.74
N HIS A 273 -9.76 6.44 -3.37
CA HIS A 273 -11.20 6.33 -3.17
C HIS A 273 -11.51 5.96 -1.72
N ILE A 274 -12.55 6.58 -1.16
CA ILE A 274 -13.09 6.20 0.15
C ILE A 274 -14.57 5.88 -0.01
N LYS A 275 -14.94 4.63 0.29
CA LYS A 275 -16.35 4.24 0.34
C LYS A 275 -16.96 4.76 1.63
N ILE A 276 -18.10 5.43 1.54
CA ILE A 276 -18.88 5.79 2.73
C ILE A 276 -19.95 4.73 2.87
N SER A 277 -20.00 4.06 4.01
CA SER A 277 -21.02 3.07 4.29
C SER A 277 -21.65 3.32 5.65
N ASN A 278 -22.92 2.96 5.80
CA ASN A 278 -23.51 2.79 7.13
C ASN A 278 -23.14 1.42 7.71
N ASP A 279 -22.45 0.60 6.94
CA ASP A 279 -21.97 -0.71 7.31
C ASP A 279 -20.51 -0.61 7.75
N GLY A 280 -20.05 -1.59 8.50
CA GLY A 280 -18.70 -1.64 9.00
C GLY A 280 -17.73 -2.37 8.10
N GLU A 281 -16.57 -2.66 8.68
CA GLU A 281 -15.62 -3.60 8.09
C GLU A 281 -15.35 -4.75 9.05
N ILE A 282 -15.02 -5.90 8.47
CA ILE A 282 -14.47 -7.06 9.14
C ILE A 282 -13.17 -7.46 8.44
N SER A 283 -12.11 -7.68 9.22
CA SER A 283 -10.85 -8.22 8.75
C SER A 283 -10.60 -9.58 9.37
N VAL A 284 -10.07 -10.52 8.59
CA VAL A 284 -9.73 -11.88 9.02
C VAL A 284 -8.35 -12.27 8.50
N ARG A 285 -7.57 -12.99 9.30
CA ARG A 285 -6.35 -13.69 8.87
C ARG A 285 -6.33 -15.11 9.39
N VAL A 286 -5.61 -15.98 8.69
CA VAL A 286 -5.46 -17.40 9.03
C VAL A 286 -3.98 -17.72 9.22
N GLY A 287 -3.63 -18.40 10.31
CA GLY A 287 -2.29 -18.91 10.56
C GLY A 287 -1.20 -17.83 10.62
N GLY A 288 -1.54 -16.60 10.99
CA GLY A 288 -0.60 -15.46 10.99
C GLY A 288 -0.32 -14.85 9.61
N GLY A 289 -1.04 -15.26 8.56
CA GLY A 289 -0.93 -14.66 7.23
C GLY A 289 -1.50 -13.24 7.12
N ASP A 290 -1.67 -12.78 5.88
CA ASP A 290 -2.16 -11.44 5.58
C ASP A 290 -3.62 -11.23 6.01
N TRP A 291 -3.94 -10.00 6.39
CA TRP A 291 -5.31 -9.59 6.67
C TRP A 291 -6.11 -9.43 5.37
N PHE A 292 -7.24 -10.12 5.30
CA PHE A 292 -8.28 -9.86 4.32
C PHE A 292 -9.38 -9.01 4.95
N THR A 293 -9.74 -7.87 4.35
CA THR A 293 -10.78 -6.96 4.83
C THR A 293 -11.93 -6.88 3.83
N GLN A 294 -13.17 -6.92 4.32
CA GLN A 294 -14.39 -6.72 3.53
C GLN A 294 -15.46 -5.95 4.32
N GLU A 295 -16.52 -5.54 3.64
CA GLU A 295 -17.64 -4.85 4.27
C GLU A 295 -18.46 -5.82 5.13
N ALA A 296 -18.99 -5.33 6.24
CA ALA A 296 -19.74 -6.11 7.19
C ALA A 296 -21.03 -5.41 7.62
N SER A 297 -22.09 -6.19 7.77
CA SER A 297 -23.39 -5.72 8.18
C SER A 297 -23.31 -4.98 9.53
N PRO A 298 -24.27 -4.09 9.83
CA PRO A 298 -24.44 -3.61 11.19
C PRO A 298 -24.57 -4.78 12.16
N ALA A 299 -24.09 -4.59 13.39
CA ALA A 299 -24.39 -5.51 14.48
C ALA A 299 -25.86 -5.32 14.88
N VAL A 300 -26.60 -6.42 14.90
CA VAL A 300 -27.99 -6.48 15.34
C VAL A 300 -28.05 -7.09 16.74
N LYS A 301 -28.85 -6.49 17.62
CA LYS A 301 -29.18 -7.05 18.93
C LYS A 301 -30.54 -7.74 18.87
N LEU A 302 -30.55 -9.01 19.22
CA LEU A 302 -31.74 -9.85 19.42
C LEU A 302 -32.05 -9.96 20.92
N ALA A 303 -33.09 -10.74 21.26
CA ALA A 303 -33.43 -11.05 22.63
C ALA A 303 -32.25 -11.67 23.41
N ASP A 304 -32.31 -11.62 24.74
CA ASP A 304 -31.33 -12.24 25.65
C ASP A 304 -29.87 -11.81 25.43
N ASN A 305 -29.67 -10.57 24.98
CA ASN A 305 -28.35 -10.01 24.65
C ASN A 305 -27.58 -10.90 23.66
N TYR A 306 -28.29 -11.41 22.66
CA TYR A 306 -27.69 -12.13 21.55
C TYR A 306 -27.44 -11.17 20.39
N TYR A 307 -26.22 -11.14 19.89
CA TYR A 307 -25.81 -10.21 18.85
C TYR A 307 -25.27 -10.96 17.64
N ILE A 308 -25.55 -10.43 16.45
CA ILE A 308 -25.15 -11.01 15.17
C ILE A 308 -24.64 -9.92 14.24
N LEU A 309 -23.55 -10.21 13.55
CA LEU A 309 -23.10 -9.50 12.34
C LEU A 309 -22.57 -10.52 11.33
N ALA A 310 -22.58 -10.15 10.06
CA ALA A 310 -21.99 -10.94 8.98
C ALA A 310 -21.26 -10.03 8.00
N ASP A 311 -20.59 -10.61 7.00
CA ASP A 311 -20.21 -9.86 5.82
C ASP A 311 -21.43 -9.27 5.09
N SER A 312 -21.22 -8.18 4.34
CA SER A 312 -22.25 -7.57 3.47
C SER A 312 -22.06 -7.92 1.99
N ASP A 313 -20.90 -8.46 1.60
CA ASP A 313 -20.47 -8.60 0.21
C ASP A 313 -19.83 -9.97 -0.10
N GLY A 314 -20.15 -11.01 0.68
CA GLY A 314 -19.47 -12.30 0.59
C GLY A 314 -19.59 -13.02 -0.74
N ASP A 315 -20.70 -12.84 -1.48
CA ASP A 315 -20.85 -13.35 -2.84
C ASP A 315 -19.84 -12.70 -3.80
N GLU A 316 -19.63 -11.39 -3.68
CA GLU A 316 -18.67 -10.65 -4.50
C GLU A 316 -17.22 -11.03 -4.16
N LYS A 317 -16.93 -11.22 -2.86
CA LYS A 317 -15.59 -11.55 -2.38
C LYS A 317 -15.28 -13.04 -2.38
N GLY A 318 -16.28 -13.89 -2.62
CA GLY A 318 -16.22 -15.33 -2.44
C GLY A 318 -15.84 -15.73 -1.00
N ARG A 319 -16.14 -14.90 -0.01
CA ARG A 319 -15.69 -15.05 1.39
C ARG A 319 -16.79 -14.62 2.34
N TYR A 320 -17.19 -15.52 3.23
CA TYR A 320 -18.33 -15.31 4.11
C TYR A 320 -17.89 -15.44 5.56
N ILE A 321 -18.23 -14.45 6.37
CA ILE A 321 -17.88 -14.40 7.78
C ILE A 321 -19.15 -14.13 8.56
N THR A 322 -19.40 -14.93 9.60
CA THR A 322 -20.48 -14.64 10.55
C THR A 322 -19.90 -14.62 11.94
N VAL A 323 -20.21 -13.56 12.70
CA VAL A 323 -19.82 -13.41 14.10
C VAL A 323 -21.08 -13.26 14.93
N ARG A 324 -21.22 -14.11 15.94
CA ARG A 324 -22.34 -14.07 16.89
C ARG A 324 -21.78 -14.15 18.29
N TRP A 325 -22.32 -13.37 19.23
CA TRP A 325 -21.96 -13.48 20.64
C TRP A 325 -23.18 -13.30 21.53
N GLN A 326 -23.15 -13.94 22.70
CA GLN A 326 -24.22 -13.83 23.69
C GLN A 326 -23.65 -13.35 25.02
N GLY A 327 -24.20 -12.25 25.53
CA GLY A 327 -23.84 -11.67 26.82
C GLY A 327 -23.89 -10.14 26.80
N ALA A 328 -24.04 -9.53 27.97
CA ALA A 328 -24.15 -8.08 28.09
C ALA A 328 -22.78 -7.40 28.23
N GLY A 329 -22.68 -6.17 27.74
CA GLY A 329 -21.52 -5.31 27.93
C GLY A 329 -20.29 -5.68 27.10
N ASN A 330 -19.17 -5.05 27.45
CA ASN A 330 -17.86 -5.32 26.89
C ASN A 330 -17.20 -6.50 27.60
N GLY A 331 -16.36 -7.25 26.89
CA GLY A 331 -15.65 -8.40 27.43
C GLY A 331 -15.45 -9.51 26.40
N THR A 332 -14.83 -10.60 26.85
CA THR A 332 -14.62 -11.79 26.01
C THR A 332 -15.69 -12.83 26.29
N PHE A 333 -16.39 -13.23 25.24
CA PHE A 333 -17.40 -14.27 25.25
C PHE A 333 -16.79 -15.54 24.63
N ALA A 334 -16.61 -16.58 25.44
CA ALA A 334 -16.08 -17.86 24.98
C ALA A 334 -17.06 -18.57 24.05
N TYR A 335 -16.55 -19.34 23.09
CA TYR A 335 -17.38 -20.16 22.22
C TYR A 335 -18.20 -21.16 23.03
N LYS A 336 -19.45 -21.36 22.61
CA LYS A 336 -20.31 -22.37 23.21
C LYS A 336 -20.11 -23.72 22.55
N SER A 337 -20.62 -24.76 23.22
CA SER A 337 -20.65 -26.11 22.67
C SER A 337 -21.22 -26.08 21.25
N PRO A 338 -20.61 -26.76 20.28
CA PRO A 338 -21.14 -26.77 18.92
C PRO A 338 -22.48 -27.49 18.78
N LEU A 339 -22.95 -28.12 19.87
CA LEU A 339 -24.26 -28.77 19.96
C LEU A 339 -25.38 -27.80 20.38
N VAL A 340 -25.07 -26.52 20.67
CA VAL A 340 -26.08 -25.51 20.97
C VAL A 340 -26.27 -24.54 19.82
N ASN A 341 -27.53 -24.21 19.51
CA ASN A 341 -27.88 -23.32 18.39
C ASN A 341 -27.78 -21.82 18.74
N ILE A 342 -27.64 -21.50 20.03
CA ILE A 342 -27.57 -20.13 20.55
C ILE A 342 -26.32 -20.01 21.40
N GLY A 343 -25.60 -18.90 21.21
CA GLY A 343 -24.35 -18.62 21.92
C GLY A 343 -23.32 -18.01 21.00
N THR A 344 -22.12 -17.82 21.56
CA THR A 344 -21.01 -17.23 20.82
C THR A 344 -20.43 -18.22 19.82
N HIS A 345 -20.45 -17.84 18.54
CA HIS A 345 -20.00 -18.66 17.41
C HIS A 345 -19.42 -17.77 16.32
N VAL A 346 -18.36 -18.25 15.67
CA VAL A 346 -17.77 -17.62 14.49
C VAL A 346 -17.51 -18.67 13.42
N GLN A 347 -17.83 -18.31 12.18
CA GLN A 347 -17.52 -19.11 11.00
C GLN A 347 -16.87 -18.24 9.94
N TYR A 348 -15.89 -18.80 9.23
CA TYR A 348 -15.26 -18.20 8.07
C TYR A 348 -15.22 -19.19 6.90
N LEU A 349 -15.92 -18.88 5.82
CA LEU A 349 -16.03 -19.70 4.61
C LEU A 349 -15.27 -19.04 3.45
N ILE A 350 -14.56 -19.83 2.66
CA ILE A 350 -13.90 -19.37 1.43
C ILE A 350 -14.42 -20.21 0.26
N THR A 351 -15.00 -19.57 -0.75
CA THR A 351 -15.52 -20.25 -1.94
C THR A 351 -14.39 -20.97 -2.67
N GLY A 352 -14.56 -22.29 -2.88
CA GLY A 352 -13.52 -23.13 -3.48
C GLY A 352 -12.26 -23.29 -2.63
N GLY A 353 -12.31 -22.88 -1.35
CA GLY A 353 -11.19 -22.95 -0.41
C GLY A 353 -11.57 -23.63 0.91
N PRO A 354 -10.65 -23.59 1.90
CA PRO A 354 -10.90 -24.16 3.22
C PRO A 354 -11.92 -23.33 4.01
N ASN A 355 -12.69 -24.05 4.84
CA ASN A 355 -13.65 -23.48 5.77
C ASN A 355 -13.09 -23.57 7.20
N TYR A 356 -13.41 -22.57 8.01
CA TYR A 356 -12.93 -22.48 9.39
C TYR A 356 -14.10 -22.25 10.34
N ASN A 357 -14.24 -23.13 11.32
CA ASN A 357 -15.31 -23.11 12.30
C ASN A 357 -14.73 -22.95 13.71
N CYS A 358 -15.52 -22.35 14.61
CA CYS A 358 -15.18 -22.23 16.04
C CYS A 358 -15.42 -23.52 16.85
N ALA A 359 -15.35 -24.67 16.18
CA ALA A 359 -15.44 -25.99 16.78
C ALA A 359 -14.69 -26.99 15.90
N TYR A 360 -14.13 -28.03 16.51
CA TYR A 360 -13.31 -29.02 15.83
C TYR A 360 -13.49 -30.41 16.43
N THR A 361 -13.17 -31.44 15.64
CA THR A 361 -13.15 -32.84 16.07
C THR A 361 -11.77 -33.19 16.61
N THR A 362 -11.69 -33.63 17.87
CA THR A 362 -10.45 -34.06 18.51
C THR A 362 -9.96 -35.40 17.95
N PRO A 363 -8.69 -35.81 18.19
CA PRO A 363 -8.21 -37.15 17.84
C PRO A 363 -9.00 -38.29 18.50
N ALA A 364 -9.70 -38.02 19.61
CA ALA A 364 -10.60 -38.96 20.28
C ALA A 364 -12.01 -39.00 19.65
N ASN A 365 -12.20 -38.32 18.51
CA ASN A 365 -13.47 -38.21 17.79
C ASN A 365 -14.57 -37.46 18.57
N GLU A 366 -14.18 -36.53 19.44
CA GLU A 366 -15.10 -35.66 20.17
C GLU A 366 -15.25 -34.32 19.44
N PHE A 367 -16.49 -33.86 19.24
CA PHE A 367 -16.76 -32.57 18.63
C PHE A 367 -16.87 -31.48 19.70
N VAL A 368 -15.86 -30.63 19.79
CA VAL A 368 -15.69 -29.66 20.89
C VAL A 368 -15.58 -28.24 20.36
N ALA A 369 -15.91 -27.27 21.22
CA ALA A 369 -15.69 -25.86 20.91
C ALA A 369 -14.19 -25.54 20.82
N SER A 370 -13.83 -24.64 19.92
CA SER A 370 -12.48 -24.06 19.87
C SER A 370 -12.19 -23.24 21.13
N GLY A 371 -10.91 -23.06 21.44
CA GLY A 371 -10.48 -22.01 22.35
C GLY A 371 -10.60 -20.62 21.73
N GLY A 372 -10.44 -19.60 22.56
CA GLY A 372 -10.64 -18.20 22.19
C GLY A 372 -12.08 -17.74 22.43
N GLY A 373 -12.60 -16.91 21.54
CA GLY A 373 -13.92 -16.29 21.68
C GLY A 373 -14.04 -14.99 20.90
N VAL A 374 -15.15 -14.29 21.13
CA VAL A 374 -15.41 -12.94 20.61
C VAL A 374 -15.19 -11.94 21.72
N THR A 375 -14.30 -10.98 21.53
CA THR A 375 -14.04 -9.90 22.48
C THR A 375 -14.67 -8.62 21.98
N ILE A 376 -15.57 -8.03 22.76
CA ILE A 376 -16.17 -6.73 22.49
C ILE A 376 -15.47 -5.67 23.32
N THR A 377 -14.92 -4.65 22.66
CA THR A 377 -14.24 -3.52 23.31
C THR A 377 -15.11 -2.26 23.35
N SER A 378 -16.11 -2.16 22.48
CA SER A 378 -17.12 -1.10 22.46
C SER A 378 -18.43 -1.63 21.92
N LEU A 379 -19.56 -1.29 22.54
CA LEU A 379 -20.91 -1.52 22.03
C LEU A 379 -21.49 -0.26 21.37
N GLY A 380 -20.61 0.68 21.00
CA GLY A 380 -20.95 1.86 20.20
C GLY A 380 -21.69 2.95 20.96
N GLU A 381 -21.49 3.06 22.28
CA GLU A 381 -22.10 4.12 23.10
C GLU A 381 -21.64 5.54 22.69
N THR A 382 -20.41 5.67 22.20
CA THR A 382 -19.78 6.97 21.90
C THR A 382 -19.85 7.35 20.43
N ASP A 383 -19.60 6.40 19.54
CA ASP A 383 -19.44 6.65 18.11
C ASP A 383 -20.48 5.90 17.24
N GLY A 384 -21.37 5.12 17.86
CA GLY A 384 -22.35 4.29 17.15
C GLY A 384 -21.76 3.03 16.51
N PHE A 385 -20.52 2.64 16.85
CA PHE A 385 -19.86 1.45 16.31
C PHE A 385 -19.57 0.39 17.38
N VAL A 386 -20.04 -0.83 17.12
CA VAL A 386 -19.59 -2.01 17.84
C VAL A 386 -18.19 -2.38 17.34
N THR A 387 -17.24 -2.42 18.26
CA THR A 387 -15.84 -2.78 17.96
C THR A 387 -15.48 -4.04 18.72
N GLY A 388 -14.85 -4.99 18.03
CA GLY A 388 -14.43 -6.23 18.64
C GLY A 388 -13.39 -7.00 17.84
N THR A 389 -12.93 -8.08 18.44
CA THR A 389 -12.03 -9.07 17.84
C THR A 389 -12.59 -10.47 18.07
N PHE A 390 -12.10 -11.43 17.31
CA PHE A 390 -12.32 -12.83 17.62
C PHE A 390 -11.05 -13.65 17.38
N VAL A 391 -10.91 -14.73 18.12
CA VAL A 391 -9.83 -15.71 17.94
C VAL A 391 -10.46 -17.09 17.95
N ILE A 392 -10.11 -17.93 16.99
CA ILE A 392 -10.46 -19.35 16.94
C ILE A 392 -9.17 -20.15 17.03
N THR A 393 -8.97 -20.93 18.10
CA THR A 393 -7.75 -21.72 18.26
C THR A 393 -7.98 -23.05 19.01
N PRO A 394 -7.71 -24.22 18.39
CA PRO A 394 -7.57 -24.40 16.94
C PRO A 394 -8.91 -24.11 16.24
N SER A 395 -8.89 -23.79 14.94
CA SER A 395 -10.12 -23.82 14.14
C SER A 395 -10.47 -25.25 13.72
N GLY A 396 -11.74 -25.54 13.41
CA GLY A 396 -12.11 -26.76 12.71
C GLY A 396 -12.13 -26.52 11.20
N THR A 397 -11.44 -27.36 10.44
CA THR A 397 -11.34 -27.25 8.98
C THR A 397 -11.45 -28.59 8.25
N GLY A 398 -11.84 -28.54 6.97
CA GLY A 398 -12.10 -29.71 6.13
C GLY A 398 -13.40 -30.46 6.48
N ASP A 399 -13.65 -31.56 5.77
CA ASP A 399 -14.90 -32.33 5.85
C ASP A 399 -15.20 -32.91 7.23
N PHE A 400 -14.16 -33.13 8.05
CA PHE A 400 -14.25 -33.68 9.40
C PHE A 400 -14.03 -32.65 10.50
N LEU A 401 -13.91 -31.36 10.15
CA LEU A 401 -13.59 -30.28 11.08
C LEU A 401 -12.37 -30.60 11.96
N SER A 402 -11.31 -31.16 11.38
CA SER A 402 -10.08 -31.46 12.11
C SER A 402 -9.42 -30.17 12.62
N ALA A 403 -8.61 -30.29 13.68
CA ALA A 403 -7.87 -29.15 14.23
C ALA A 403 -6.99 -28.49 13.15
N GLY A 404 -7.26 -27.23 12.89
CA GLY A 404 -6.66 -26.39 11.88
C GLY A 404 -5.93 -25.17 12.49
N PRO A 405 -5.45 -24.26 11.63
CA PRO A 405 -4.69 -23.08 12.06
C PRO A 405 -5.53 -22.14 12.93
N THR A 406 -4.86 -21.26 13.68
CA THR A 406 -5.54 -20.16 14.37
C THR A 406 -6.17 -19.21 13.35
N VAL A 407 -7.42 -18.80 13.58
CA VAL A 407 -8.08 -17.74 12.83
C VAL A 407 -8.27 -16.54 13.73
N GLU A 408 -7.87 -15.37 13.27
CA GLU A 408 -8.03 -14.11 13.99
C GLU A 408 -8.86 -13.16 13.17
N GLY A 409 -9.76 -12.44 13.85
CA GLY A 409 -10.57 -11.43 13.24
C GLY A 409 -10.66 -10.16 14.08
N LYS A 410 -10.94 -9.06 13.40
CA LYS A 410 -11.26 -7.76 13.99
C LYS A 410 -12.39 -7.13 13.19
N PHE A 411 -13.29 -6.43 13.87
CA PHE A 411 -14.40 -5.78 13.22
C PHE A 411 -14.72 -4.46 13.90
N ARG A 412 -15.26 -3.54 13.10
CA ARG A 412 -15.85 -2.28 13.57
C ARG A 412 -17.09 -2.03 12.72
N VAL A 413 -18.26 -2.34 13.28
CA VAL A 413 -19.55 -2.30 12.56
C VAL A 413 -20.54 -1.37 13.21
N ARG A 414 -21.46 -0.81 12.42
CA ARG A 414 -22.48 0.09 12.96
C ARG A 414 -23.38 -0.67 13.93
N LYS A 415 -23.73 -0.03 15.03
CA LYS A 415 -24.77 -0.49 15.96
C LYS A 415 -26.15 -0.26 15.35
N SER A 416 -27.03 -1.27 15.39
CA SER A 416 -28.37 -1.18 14.80
C SER A 416 -29.54 -1.11 15.79
N TRP A 417 -29.28 -0.89 17.09
CA TRP A 417 -30.29 -0.89 18.15
C TRP A 417 -30.17 0.31 19.09
#